data_AF-A0A2V7QEV0-F1
#
_entry.id   AF-A0A2V7QEV0-F1
#
_cell.length_a   1.000
_cell.length_b   1.000
_cell.length_c   1.000
_cell.angle_alpha   90.00
_cell.angle_beta   90.00
_cell.angle_gamma   90.00
#
_symmetry.space_group_name_H-M   'P 1'
#
loop_
_entity.id
_entity.type
_entity.pdbx_description
1 polymer ?
#
loop_
_entity_poly.entity_id
_entity_poly.type
_entity_poly.pdbx_seq_one_letter_code
_entity_poly.pdbx_strand_id
1 'polypeptide(L)'
;NTAEGLKLSRRMLMSQRKDMRQIIMITDGKPSALTLPDGRIYVNSMGLDPQILQATYREVALCRRSGILINTFMLARDRSLVEFVKKVSAICRGKAYFTNTMTLGQFILMDFMRRKTRRVS
;
A
#
# COMPACT_ATOMS: atom_id res chain seq x y z
N ASN A 1 -7.77 2.77 -8.52
CA ASN A 1 -7.65 4.05 -7.79
C ASN A 1 -7.07 3.78 -6.40
N THR A 2 -5.74 3.80 -6.28
CA THR A 2 -5.03 3.34 -5.07
C THR A 2 -5.10 4.35 -3.92
N ALA A 3 -5.05 5.65 -4.23
CA ALA A 3 -5.11 6.71 -3.23
C ALA A 3 -6.42 6.66 -2.40
N GLU A 4 -7.57 6.52 -3.06
CA GLU A 4 -8.85 6.44 -2.34
C GLU A 4 -8.98 5.16 -1.51
N GLY A 5 -8.44 4.03 -1.98
CA GLY A 5 -8.40 2.78 -1.21
C GLY A 5 -7.59 2.92 0.09
N LEU A 6 -6.42 3.57 0.03
CA LEU A 6 -5.61 3.89 1.20
C LEU A 6 -6.34 4.85 2.15
N LYS A 7 -7.00 5.87 1.62
CA LYS A 7 -7.77 6.86 2.39
C LYS A 7 -8.94 6.22 3.13
N LEU A 8 -9.69 5.34 2.46
CA LEU A 8 -10.76 4.58 3.08
C LEU A 8 -10.22 3.68 4.19
N SER A 9 -9.15 2.93 3.91
CA SER A 9 -8.51 2.03 4.88
C SER A 9 -8.01 2.79 6.10
N ARG A 10 -7.40 3.96 5.92
CA ARG A 10 -6.96 4.83 7.03
C ARG A 10 -8.13 5.27 7.89
N ARG A 11 -9.24 5.73 7.29
CA ARG A 11 -10.44 6.12 8.05
C ARG A 11 -10.98 4.94 8.88
N MET A 12 -11.09 3.77 8.27
CA MET A 12 -11.54 2.55 8.95
C MET A 12 -10.62 2.15 10.10
N LEU A 13 -9.29 2.19 9.91
CA LEU A 13 -8.32 1.82 10.96
C LEU A 13 -8.23 2.85 12.09
N MET A 14 -8.42 4.14 11.78
CA MET A 14 -8.44 5.20 12.78
C MET A 14 -9.65 5.12 13.71
N SER A 15 -10.76 4.50 13.28
CA SER A 15 -11.92 4.25 14.15
C SER A 15 -11.75 3.04 15.07
N GLN A 16 -10.69 2.23 14.90
CA GLN A 16 -10.45 1.05 15.72
C GLN A 16 -9.60 1.38 16.96
N ARG A 17 -10.02 0.87 18.13
CA ARG A 17 -9.23 0.92 19.38
C ARG A 17 -8.27 -0.27 19.46
N LYS A 18 -7.29 -0.30 18.55
CA LYS A 18 -6.22 -1.30 18.52
C LYS A 18 -4.87 -0.60 18.44
N ASP A 19 -3.89 -1.13 19.19
CA ASP A 19 -2.52 -0.62 19.22
C ASP A 19 -1.81 -0.84 17.89
N MET A 20 -2.05 -1.99 17.24
CA MET A 20 -1.49 -2.30 15.93
C MET A 20 -2.52 -2.05 14.83
N ARG A 21 -2.14 -1.22 13.84
CA ARG A 21 -2.94 -0.94 12.64
C ARG A 21 -2.10 -1.18 11.40
N GLN A 22 -2.59 -2.01 10.50
CA GLN A 22 -1.82 -2.44 9.34
C GLN A 22 -2.70 -2.55 8.09
N ILE A 23 -2.14 -2.14 6.96
CA ILE A 23 -2.67 -2.36 5.62
C ILE A 23 -1.76 -3.37 4.92
N ILE A 24 -2.36 -4.38 4.30
CA ILE A 24 -1.71 -5.29 3.36
C ILE A 24 -2.18 -4.85 1.96
N MET A 25 -1.30 -4.21 1.20
CA MET A 25 -1.57 -3.83 -0.18
C MET A 25 -1.13 -4.95 -1.10
N ILE A 26 -2.05 -5.49 -1.91
CA ILE A 26 -1.76 -6.46 -2.96
C ILE A 26 -2.05 -5.77 -4.29
N THR A 27 -1.07 -5.71 -5.19
CA THR A 27 -1.22 -5.02 -6.48
C THR A 27 -0.44 -5.71 -7.59
N ASP A 28 -0.98 -5.72 -8.80
CA ASP A 28 -0.33 -6.20 -10.02
C ASP A 28 0.17 -5.03 -10.90
N GLY A 29 -0.13 -3.79 -10.53
CA GLY A 29 0.28 -2.61 -11.27
C GLY A 29 0.45 -1.35 -10.41
N LYS A 30 1.08 -0.35 -11.00
CA LYS A 30 1.17 1.02 -10.46
C LYS A 30 -0.23 1.68 -10.44
N PRO A 31 -0.47 2.71 -9.61
CA PRO A 31 -1.74 3.44 -9.64
C PRO A 31 -1.95 4.11 -11.00
N SER A 32 -3.18 4.02 -11.51
CA SER A 32 -3.59 4.55 -12.82
C SER A 32 -4.83 5.44 -12.77
N ALA A 33 -5.34 5.74 -11.57
CA ALA A 33 -6.52 6.58 -11.43
C ALA A 33 -6.48 7.45 -10.16
N LEU A 34 -7.08 8.63 -10.23
CA LEU A 34 -7.21 9.62 -9.17
C LEU A 34 -8.63 10.21 -9.18
N THR A 35 -9.26 10.32 -8.01
CA THR A 35 -10.51 11.08 -7.86
C THR A 35 -10.19 12.56 -7.67
N LEU A 36 -10.78 13.41 -8.52
CA LEU A 36 -10.64 14.86 -8.48
C LEU A 36 -11.59 15.50 -7.45
N PRO A 37 -11.37 16.76 -7.04
CA PRO A 37 -12.22 17.43 -6.05
C PRO A 37 -13.70 17.55 -6.45
N ASP A 38 -13.99 17.60 -7.75
CA ASP A 38 -15.34 17.63 -8.31
C ASP A 38 -16.01 16.24 -8.43
N GLY A 39 -15.34 15.20 -7.94
CA GLY A 39 -15.83 13.82 -7.97
C GLY A 39 -15.53 13.06 -9.26
N ARG A 40 -14.98 13.71 -10.30
CA ARG A 40 -14.58 13.00 -11.53
C ARG A 40 -13.38 12.08 -11.28
N ILE A 41 -13.29 11.01 -12.04
CA ILE A 41 -12.15 10.09 -12.01
C ILE A 41 -11.23 10.40 -13.18
N TYR A 42 -10.04 10.91 -12.88
CA TYR A 42 -8.94 11.00 -13.84
C TYR A 42 -8.27 9.62 -13.95
N VAL A 43 -8.07 9.13 -15.18
CA VAL A 43 -7.45 7.82 -15.45
C VAL A 43 -6.30 8.01 -16.45
N ASN A 44 -5.13 7.51 -16.08
CA ASN A 44 -3.98 7.41 -16.96
C ASN A 44 -3.16 6.16 -16.61
N SER A 45 -3.18 5.19 -17.52
CA SER A 45 -2.43 3.94 -17.36
C SER A 45 -1.04 3.98 -18.00
N MET A 46 -0.70 5.03 -18.75
CA MET A 46 0.58 5.15 -19.45
C MET A 46 1.66 5.71 -18.52
N GLY A 47 2.75 4.96 -18.35
CA GLY A 47 3.91 5.43 -17.59
C GLY A 47 3.62 5.83 -16.13
N LEU A 48 4.57 6.50 -15.50
CA LEU A 48 4.44 6.99 -14.12
C LEU A 48 3.79 8.37 -14.11
N ASP A 49 2.46 8.42 -14.10
CA ASP A 49 1.72 9.69 -14.04
C ASP A 49 2.03 10.45 -12.73
N PRO A 50 2.66 11.65 -12.78
CA PRO A 50 3.11 12.35 -11.58
C PRO A 50 1.98 12.77 -10.66
N GLN A 51 0.81 13.13 -11.19
CA GLN A 51 -0.32 13.60 -10.40
C GLN A 51 -0.95 12.45 -9.61
N ILE A 52 -1.16 11.31 -10.27
CA ILE A 52 -1.69 10.09 -9.65
C ILE A 52 -0.72 9.58 -8.58
N LEU A 53 0.58 9.57 -8.88
CA LEU A 53 1.61 9.13 -7.94
C LEU A 53 1.72 10.06 -6.74
N GLN A 54 1.73 11.38 -6.96
CA GLN A 54 1.80 12.35 -5.87
C GLN A 54 0.62 12.20 -4.91
N ALA A 55 -0.59 12.04 -5.43
CA ALA A 55 -1.78 11.79 -4.62
C ALA A 55 -1.67 10.48 -3.82
N THR A 56 -1.23 9.40 -4.47
CA THR A 56 -1.04 8.10 -3.82
C THR A 56 0.03 8.19 -2.71
N TYR A 57 1.19 8.79 -2.98
CA TYR A 57 2.26 8.96 -2.00
C TYR A 57 1.88 9.86 -0.83
N ARG A 58 1.08 10.91 -1.09
CA ARG A 58 0.52 11.75 -0.03
C ARG A 58 -0.33 10.92 0.94
N GLU A 59 -1.16 10.03 0.41
CA GLU A 59 -1.99 9.17 1.26
C GLU A 59 -1.17 8.11 2.01
N VAL A 60 -0.15 7.52 1.38
CA VAL A 60 0.82 6.64 2.07
C VAL A 60 1.49 7.36 3.25
N ALA A 61 1.89 8.61 3.06
CA ALA A 61 2.48 9.42 4.12
C ALA A 61 1.49 9.74 5.24
N LEU A 62 0.21 9.97 4.91
CA LEU A 62 -0.87 10.15 5.88
C LEU A 62 -1.09 8.88 6.71
N CYS A 63 -1.16 7.70 6.08
CA CYS A 63 -1.25 6.42 6.77
C CYS A 63 -0.11 6.25 7.78
N ARG A 64 1.14 6.51 7.35
CA ARG A 64 2.30 6.44 8.25
C ARG A 64 2.16 7.38 9.45
N ARG A 65 1.79 8.64 9.22
CA ARG A 65 1.60 9.61 10.33
C ARG A 65 0.51 9.17 11.30
N SER A 66 -0.49 8.44 10.81
CA SER A 66 -1.54 7.82 11.61
C SER A 66 -1.13 6.51 12.32
N GLY A 67 0.17 6.15 12.30
CA GLY A 67 0.67 4.91 12.92
C GLY A 67 0.27 3.64 12.18
N ILE A 68 -0.14 3.74 10.90
CA ILE A 68 -0.58 2.61 10.10
C ILE A 68 0.58 2.11 9.25
N LEU A 69 0.96 0.85 9.45
CA LEU A 69 1.99 0.18 8.66
C LEU A 69 1.41 -0.33 7.33
N ILE A 70 2.10 -0.10 6.22
CA ILE A 70 1.67 -0.60 4.90
C ILE A 70 2.71 -1.61 4.41
N ASN A 71 2.33 -2.89 4.35
CA ASN A 71 3.13 -3.91 3.67
C ASN A 71 2.58 -4.12 2.26
N THR A 72 3.48 -4.10 1.27
CA THR A 72 3.10 -4.18 -0.14
C THR A 72 3.56 -5.49 -0.74
N PHE A 73 2.64 -6.22 -1.35
CA PHE A 73 2.87 -7.41 -2.11
C PHE A 73 2.56 -7.12 -3.56
N MET A 74 3.54 -7.33 -4.43
CA MET A 74 3.34 -7.15 -5.86
C MET A 74 3.38 -8.47 -6.60
N LEU A 75 2.46 -8.62 -7.56
CA LEU A 75 2.26 -9.83 -8.36
C LEU A 75 3.01 -9.79 -9.70
N ALA A 76 3.44 -8.60 -10.14
CA ALA A 76 4.17 -8.39 -11.39
C ALA A 76 5.59 -7.87 -11.15
N ARG A 77 6.42 -7.91 -12.20
CA ARG A 77 7.83 -7.47 -12.18
C ARG A 77 8.11 -6.31 -13.13
N ASP A 78 7.10 -5.56 -13.56
CA ASP A 78 7.36 -4.40 -14.40
C ASP A 78 8.16 -3.34 -13.63
N ARG A 79 9.10 -2.68 -14.32
CA ARG A 79 10.02 -1.74 -13.70
C ARG A 79 9.29 -0.58 -13.00
N SER A 80 8.19 -0.11 -13.59
CA SER A 80 7.43 1.03 -13.07
C SER A 80 6.72 0.71 -11.76
N LEU A 81 6.18 -0.52 -11.63
CA LEU A 81 5.62 -1.04 -10.39
C LEU A 81 6.71 -1.20 -9.34
N VAL A 82 7.87 -1.74 -9.69
CA VAL A 82 9.00 -1.86 -8.75
C VAL A 82 9.40 -0.50 -8.20
N GLU A 83 9.54 0.52 -9.05
CA GLU A 83 9.86 1.89 -8.64
C GLU A 83 8.77 2.49 -7.74
N PHE A 84 7.50 2.30 -8.11
CA PHE A 84 6.37 2.70 -7.30
C PHE A 84 6.40 2.08 -5.90
N VAL A 85 6.53 0.75 -5.82
CA VAL A 85 6.54 -0.01 -4.56
C VAL A 85 7.74 0.36 -3.69
N LYS A 86 8.94 0.51 -4.28
CA LYS A 86 10.13 0.99 -3.56
C LYS A 86 9.86 2.34 -2.89
N LYS A 87 9.20 3.27 -3.59
CA LYS A 87 8.86 4.59 -3.03
C LYS A 87 7.80 4.49 -1.91
N VAL A 88 6.78 3.65 -2.08
CA VAL A 88 5.78 3.37 -1.02
C VAL A 88 6.46 2.87 0.25
N SER A 89 7.30 1.84 0.13
CA SER A 89 8.04 1.26 1.26
C SER A 89 8.96 2.25 1.94
N ALA A 90 9.67 3.09 1.17
CA ALA A 90 10.51 4.16 1.74
C ALA A 90 9.67 5.16 2.56
N ILE A 91 8.48 5.54 2.06
CA ILE A 91 7.59 6.46 2.77
C ILE A 91 7.03 5.82 4.03
N CYS A 92 6.54 4.58 4.00
CA CYS A 92 5.86 3.98 5.15
C CYS A 92 6.78 3.21 6.12
N ARG A 93 8.06 3.01 5.79
CA ARG A 93 8.97 2.04 6.47
C ARG A 93 8.40 0.61 6.51
N GLY A 94 7.49 0.30 5.60
CA GLY A 94 6.91 -1.03 5.44
C GLY A 94 7.70 -1.89 4.46
N LYS A 95 7.43 -3.20 4.47
CA LYS A 95 8.15 -4.15 3.61
C LYS A 95 7.50 -4.22 2.23
N ALA A 96 8.34 -4.39 1.21
CA ALA A 96 7.94 -4.72 -0.15
C ALA A 96 8.29 -6.19 -0.41
N TYR A 97 7.32 -6.96 -0.89
CA TYR A 97 7.48 -8.37 -1.22
C TYR A 97 7.29 -8.56 -2.71
N PHE A 98 8.32 -9.12 -3.35
CA PHE A 98 8.29 -9.56 -4.73
C PHE A 98 7.72 -10.97 -4.72
N THR A 99 6.47 -11.13 -5.16
CA THR A 99 5.81 -12.45 -5.16
C THR A 99 5.42 -12.83 -6.57
N ASN A 100 5.48 -14.13 -6.89
CA ASN A 100 4.66 -14.69 -7.95
C ASN A 100 3.34 -15.16 -7.32
N THR A 101 2.27 -15.33 -8.12
CA THR A 101 0.93 -15.71 -7.63
C THR A 101 0.94 -16.94 -6.72
N MET A 102 1.85 -17.89 -6.95
CA MET A 102 2.01 -19.12 -6.17
C MET A 102 2.64 -18.93 -4.78
N THR A 103 3.47 -17.91 -4.56
CA THR A 103 4.21 -17.70 -3.30
C THR A 103 3.59 -16.64 -2.38
N LEU A 104 2.64 -15.84 -2.89
CA LEU A 104 2.01 -14.76 -2.14
C LEU A 104 1.38 -15.23 -0.82
N GLY A 105 0.58 -16.30 -0.88
CA GLY A 105 -0.12 -16.83 0.30
C GLY A 105 0.85 -17.28 1.40
N GLN A 106 1.93 -17.97 1.02
CA GLN A 106 2.93 -18.46 1.97
C GLN A 106 3.68 -17.31 2.65
N PHE A 107 4.05 -16.25 1.91
CA PHE A 107 4.71 -15.09 2.51
C PHE A 107 3.81 -14.29 3.45
N ILE A 108 2.53 -14.08 3.09
CA ILE A 108 1.55 -13.40 3.96
C ILE A 108 1.40 -14.19 5.28
N LEU A 109 1.22 -15.50 5.18
CA LEU A 109 1.05 -16.37 6.35
C LEU A 109 2.30 -16.33 7.26
N MET A 110 3.49 -16.38 6.67
CA MET A 110 4.75 -16.35 7.43
C MET A 110 5.03 -15.01 8.11
N ASP A 111 4.78 -13.85 7.47
CA ASP A 111 4.93 -12.55 8.15
C ASP A 111 3.90 -12.38 9.26
N PHE A 112 2.66 -12.84 9.05
CA PHE A 112 1.63 -12.85 10.09
C PHE A 112 2.03 -13.72 11.29
N MET A 113 2.47 -14.96 11.08
CA MET A 113 2.91 -15.85 12.15
C MET A 113 4.10 -15.28 12.93
N ARG A 114 5.12 -14.75 12.24
CA ARG A 114 6.29 -14.12 12.88
C ARG A 114 5.94 -12.92 13.76
N ARG A 115 4.90 -12.16 13.41
CA ARG A 115 4.44 -11.02 14.22
C ARG A 115 3.61 -11.48 15.43
N LYS A 116 2.85 -12.57 15.30
CA LYS A 116 2.03 -13.11 16.39
C LYS A 116 2.87 -13.81 17.47
N THR A 117 4.02 -14.40 17.11
CA THR A 117 4.92 -15.06 18.07
C THR A 117 5.76 -14.09 18.90
N ARG A 118 5.88 -12.83 18.48
CA ARG A 118 6.53 -11.78 19.29
C ARG A 118 5.56 -11.24 20.34
N ARG A 119 5.25 -12.04 21.36
CA ARG A 119 4.77 -11.50 22.63
C ARG A 119 5.87 -10.57 23.14
N VAL A 120 5.57 -9.29 23.25
CA VAL A 120 6.40 -8.36 24.01
C VAL A 120 6.32 -8.86 25.45
N SER A 121 7.45 -9.41 25.93
CA SER A 121 7.72 -9.62 27.35
C SER A 121 7.85 -8.28 28.06
#